data_AF-A0A0H4WUY7-F1
#
_entry.id   AF-A0A0H4WUY7-F1
#
_cell.length_a   1.000
_cell.length_b   1.000
_cell.length_c   1.000
_cell.angle_alpha   90.00
_cell.angle_beta   90.00
_cell.angle_gamma   90.00
#
_symmetry.space_group_name_H-M   'P 1'
#
loop_
_entity.id
_entity.type
_entity.pdbx_description
1 polymer ?
#
loop_
_entity_poly.entity_id
_entity_poly.type
_entity_poly.pdbx_seq_one_letter_code
_entity_poly.pdbx_strand_id
1 'polypeptide(L)'
;MRLYLPAEWTSAPERLHKAGVPEDVSFETKRDIALGLLARALGWGVRPRLFLADSGYGNEVEFREELTRRGLPYIVGIRGDSVLWPPGFAPPPIPPKSEGMSGPARTRYRYGDAKPIAAQKLAADLPPTAWKSVNWGEGAKGRKRSRFAALRIRIAHGYSVGLAPGDEQWLLCEWPKNEKQPTKFHLSTLPASISLKQLVRLTKLRWRVERDYQELKAEVGLDHFEGRTWRGFHHHATLCAVAHGFLALRRALFPPEPSALDAAHGSARASAAPASANRHLPALQQGHQLQSSACGPAPVRWTG
;
A
#
# COMPACT_ATOMS: atom_id res chain seq x y z
N MET A 1 -5.72 8.37 -12.24
CA MET A 1 -4.52 7.51 -12.46
C MET A 1 -3.34 8.40 -12.82
N ARG A 2 -2.10 7.94 -12.61
CA ARG A 2 -0.87 8.63 -13.05
C ARG A 2 -0.08 7.67 -13.92
N LEU A 3 0.31 8.09 -15.12
CA LEU A 3 1.21 7.33 -15.98
C LEU A 3 2.62 7.38 -15.40
N TYR A 4 3.28 6.22 -15.30
CA TYR A 4 4.70 6.15 -14.94
C TYR A 4 5.55 6.38 -16.18
N LEU A 5 6.38 7.42 -16.17
CA LEU A 5 7.39 7.66 -17.20
C LEU A 5 8.76 7.27 -16.63
N PRO A 6 9.44 6.26 -17.20
CA PRO A 6 10.79 5.91 -16.78
C PRO A 6 11.78 7.04 -17.11
N ALA A 7 12.93 7.07 -16.41
CA ALA A 7 13.94 8.11 -16.58
C ALA A 7 14.39 8.28 -18.05
N GLU A 8 14.49 7.19 -18.80
CA GLU A 8 14.83 7.20 -20.23
C GLU A 8 13.85 8.01 -21.10
N TRP A 9 12.57 8.11 -20.70
CA TRP A 9 11.57 8.91 -21.39
C TRP A 9 11.68 10.38 -21.01
N THR A 10 11.86 10.65 -19.72
CA THR A 10 11.92 12.03 -19.23
C THR A 10 13.23 12.73 -19.59
N SER A 11 14.29 11.97 -19.88
CA SER A 11 15.55 12.49 -20.40
C SER A 11 15.55 12.75 -21.91
N ALA A 12 14.41 12.56 -22.60
CA ALA A 12 14.26 12.77 -24.05
C ALA A 12 13.17 13.82 -24.35
N PRO A 13 13.48 15.13 -24.31
CA PRO A 13 12.50 16.22 -24.47
C PRO A 13 11.69 16.12 -25.77
N GLU A 14 12.35 15.76 -26.88
CA GLU A 14 11.69 15.52 -28.17
C GLU A 14 10.58 14.47 -28.10
N ARG A 15 10.82 13.40 -27.32
CA ARG A 15 9.86 12.31 -27.14
C ARG A 15 8.68 12.74 -26.28
N LEU A 16 8.93 13.52 -25.24
CA LEU A 16 7.89 14.11 -24.39
C LEU A 16 7.02 15.10 -25.18
N HIS A 17 7.65 15.99 -25.94
CA HIS A 17 6.98 16.98 -26.77
C HIS A 17 6.09 16.30 -27.83
N LYS A 18 6.64 15.32 -28.56
CA LYS A 18 5.87 14.55 -29.55
C LYS A 18 4.69 13.80 -28.95
N ALA A 19 4.81 13.32 -27.72
CA ALA A 19 3.72 12.69 -26.98
C ALA A 19 2.78 13.70 -26.30
N GLY A 20 3.06 15.01 -26.35
CA GLY A 20 2.27 16.05 -25.70
C GLY A 20 2.29 15.97 -24.17
N VAL A 21 3.40 15.48 -23.59
CA VAL A 21 3.60 15.47 -22.14
C VAL A 21 3.84 16.91 -21.65
N PRO A 22 3.15 17.39 -20.60
CA PRO A 22 3.38 18.71 -20.04
C PRO A 22 4.83 18.93 -19.55
N GLU A 23 5.32 20.17 -19.66
CA GLU A 23 6.70 20.54 -19.34
C GLU A 23 7.06 20.37 -17.85
N ASP A 24 6.07 20.42 -16.97
CA ASP A 24 6.23 20.24 -15.51
C ASP A 24 6.32 18.76 -15.11
N VAL A 25 6.17 17.82 -16.05
CA VAL A 25 6.30 16.38 -15.77
C VAL A 25 7.76 15.95 -15.85
N SER A 26 8.35 15.67 -14.69
CA SER A 26 9.69 15.10 -14.55
C SER A 26 9.64 13.63 -14.14
N PHE A 27 10.81 12.99 -14.06
CA PHE A 27 10.93 11.63 -13.54
C PHE A 27 10.48 11.58 -12.08
N GLU A 28 9.55 10.69 -11.77
CA GLU A 28 9.13 10.40 -10.40
C GLU A 28 9.25 8.89 -10.16
N THR A 29 9.77 8.52 -8.99
CA THR A 29 9.80 7.10 -8.60
C THR A 29 8.37 6.60 -8.38
N LYS A 30 8.16 5.28 -8.46
CA LYS A 30 6.84 4.68 -8.16
C LYS A 30 6.37 5.04 -6.74
N ARG A 31 7.31 5.11 -5.79
CA ARG A 31 7.10 5.57 -4.42
C ARG A 31 6.52 6.99 -4.39
N ASP A 32 7.18 7.93 -5.05
CA ASP A 32 6.78 9.33 -5.05
C ASP A 32 5.41 9.51 -5.69
N ILE A 33 5.16 8.81 -6.81
CA ILE A 33 3.85 8.77 -7.47
C ILE A 33 2.78 8.23 -6.51
N ALA A 34 3.04 7.14 -5.80
CA ALA A 34 2.09 6.54 -4.87
C ALA A 34 1.79 7.48 -3.69
N LEU A 35 2.80 8.14 -3.13
CA LEU A 35 2.65 9.11 -2.05
C LEU A 35 1.91 10.38 -2.53
N GLY A 36 2.18 10.85 -3.75
CA GLY A 36 1.46 11.96 -4.37
C GLY A 36 -0.01 11.63 -4.65
N LEU A 37 -0.29 10.41 -5.14
CA LEU A 37 -1.67 9.92 -5.32
C LEU A 37 -2.40 9.80 -3.98
N LEU A 38 -1.74 9.31 -2.94
CA LEU A 38 -2.27 9.26 -1.59
C LEU A 38 -2.58 10.67 -1.06
N ALA A 39 -1.64 11.61 -1.17
CA ALA A 39 -1.83 12.99 -0.74
C ALA A 39 -3.04 13.64 -1.44
N ARG A 40 -3.18 13.45 -2.76
CA ARG A 40 -4.34 13.93 -3.51
C ARG A 40 -5.65 13.31 -3.03
N ALA A 41 -5.68 11.99 -2.81
CA ALA A 41 -6.87 11.31 -2.33
C ALA A 41 -7.32 11.83 -0.95
N LEU A 42 -6.37 12.06 -0.04
CA LEU A 42 -6.64 12.66 1.26
C LEU A 42 -7.13 14.10 1.12
N GLY A 43 -6.54 14.89 0.23
CA GLY A 43 -6.98 16.25 -0.09
C GLY A 43 -8.40 16.32 -0.66
N TRP A 44 -8.85 15.28 -1.37
CA TRP A 44 -10.24 15.12 -1.81
C TRP A 44 -11.20 14.62 -0.71
N GLY A 45 -10.73 14.46 0.53
CA GLY A 45 -11.55 14.00 1.65
C GLY A 45 -11.83 12.49 1.67
N VAL A 46 -11.07 11.69 0.91
CA VAL A 46 -11.14 10.22 1.02
C VAL A 46 -10.69 9.83 2.42
N ARG A 47 -11.60 9.27 3.22
CA ARG A 47 -11.31 8.84 4.60
C ARG A 47 -10.53 7.53 4.59
N PRO A 48 -9.23 7.52 4.91
CA PRO A 48 -8.44 6.31 4.90
C PRO A 48 -8.78 5.48 6.15
N ARG A 49 -9.16 4.20 5.96
CA ARG A 49 -9.34 3.26 7.08
C ARG A 49 -8.16 2.31 7.24
N LEU A 50 -7.54 1.95 6.12
CA LEU A 50 -6.41 1.04 6.06
C LEU A 50 -5.72 1.20 4.71
N PHE A 51 -4.41 1.38 4.72
CA PHE A 51 -3.60 1.37 3.51
C PHE A 51 -3.07 -0.04 3.24
N LEU A 52 -3.19 -0.53 2.00
CA LEU A 52 -2.71 -1.85 1.61
C LEU A 52 -1.71 -1.71 0.46
N ALA A 53 -0.55 -2.34 0.59
CA ALA A 53 0.46 -2.37 -0.47
C ALA A 53 1.16 -3.72 -0.59
N ASP A 54 1.78 -3.97 -1.73
CA ASP A 54 2.63 -5.14 -1.94
C ASP A 54 4.07 -4.90 -1.43
N SER A 55 4.94 -5.88 -1.69
CA SER A 55 6.35 -5.84 -1.31
C SER A 55 7.19 -4.85 -2.11
N GLY A 56 6.72 -4.34 -3.26
CA GLY A 56 7.42 -3.25 -3.95
C GLY A 56 7.52 -2.03 -3.04
N TYR A 57 6.39 -1.62 -2.48
CA TYR A 57 6.34 -0.49 -1.55
C TYR A 57 6.71 -0.85 -0.13
N GLY A 58 6.27 -2.01 0.36
CA GLY A 58 6.42 -2.33 1.77
C GLY A 58 7.85 -2.64 2.20
N ASN A 59 8.80 -2.87 1.27
CA ASN A 59 10.23 -2.94 1.61
C ASN A 59 10.88 -1.57 1.76
N GLU A 60 10.35 -0.53 1.12
CA GLU A 60 10.89 0.83 1.21
C GLU A 60 10.58 1.44 2.59
N VAL A 61 11.63 1.78 3.34
CA VAL A 61 11.52 2.26 4.72
C VAL A 61 10.82 3.60 4.76
N GLU A 62 11.26 4.51 3.90
CA GLU A 62 10.77 5.88 3.78
C GLU A 62 9.28 5.90 3.41
N PHE A 63 8.84 4.93 2.59
CA PHE A 63 7.41 4.79 2.26
C PHE A 63 6.59 4.43 3.49
N ARG A 64 7.05 3.45 4.30
CA ARG A 64 6.36 3.07 5.54
C ARG A 64 6.37 4.20 6.57
N GLU A 65 7.48 4.93 6.69
CA GLU A 65 7.60 6.09 7.59
C GLU A 65 6.64 7.20 7.19
N GLU A 66 6.45 7.47 5.89
CA GLU A 66 5.49 8.44 5.40
C GLU A 66 4.04 8.05 5.76
N LEU A 67 3.69 6.77 5.64
CA LEU A 67 2.38 6.28 6.07
C LEU A 67 2.17 6.47 7.57
N THR A 68 3.19 6.13 8.38
CA THR A 68 3.16 6.34 9.84
C THR A 68 3.03 7.82 10.19
N ARG A 69 3.81 8.70 9.55
CA ARG A 69 3.80 10.16 9.80
C ARG A 69 2.43 10.77 9.50
N ARG A 70 1.72 10.23 8.52
CA ARG A 70 0.34 10.63 8.17
C ARG A 70 -0.73 10.00 9.06
N GLY A 71 -0.35 9.21 10.07
CA GLY A 71 -1.27 8.51 10.96
C GLY A 71 -2.11 7.45 10.26
N LEU A 72 -1.61 6.87 9.15
CA LEU A 72 -2.35 5.89 8.36
C LEU A 72 -2.05 4.47 8.84
N PRO A 73 -3.03 3.73 9.36
CA PRO A 73 -2.87 2.30 9.59
C PRO A 73 -2.59 1.60 8.26
N TYR A 74 -1.67 0.66 8.24
CA TYR A 74 -1.31 -0.06 7.02
C TYR A 74 -1.11 -1.56 7.23
N ILE A 75 -1.30 -2.31 6.15
CA ILE A 75 -0.75 -3.64 5.96
C ILE A 75 0.03 -3.64 4.65
N VAL A 76 1.33 -3.86 4.70
CA VAL A 76 2.18 -3.86 3.50
C VAL A 76 2.94 -5.18 3.38
N GLY A 77 3.00 -5.73 2.17
CA GLY A 77 3.85 -6.89 1.90
C GLY A 77 5.32 -6.56 2.11
N ILE A 78 6.13 -7.51 2.54
CA ILE A 78 7.58 -7.38 2.60
C ILE A 78 8.24 -8.61 1.97
N ARG A 79 9.54 -8.52 1.68
CA ARG A 79 10.29 -9.68 1.20
C ARG A 79 10.71 -10.57 2.39
N GLY A 80 11.06 -11.81 2.10
CA GLY A 80 11.54 -12.75 3.12
C GLY A 80 12.90 -12.37 3.71
N ASP A 81 13.71 -11.62 2.97
CA ASP A 81 15.03 -11.14 3.37
C ASP A 81 15.00 -9.83 4.18
N SER A 82 13.82 -9.22 4.36
CA SER A 82 13.67 -8.07 5.25
C SER A 82 14.08 -8.44 6.68
N VAL A 83 14.98 -7.65 7.26
CA VAL A 83 15.54 -7.89 8.60
C VAL A 83 14.69 -7.24 9.69
N LEU A 84 14.41 -8.02 10.73
CA LEU A 84 13.50 -7.67 11.82
C LEU A 84 14.13 -8.08 13.16
N TRP A 85 13.74 -7.38 14.22
CA TRP A 85 14.01 -7.84 15.59
C TRP A 85 12.92 -8.82 16.03
N PRO A 86 13.28 -9.96 16.63
CA PRO A 86 12.33 -10.99 17.01
C PRO A 86 11.39 -10.51 18.13
N PRO A 87 10.30 -11.26 18.39
CA PRO A 87 9.40 -10.95 19.50
C PRO A 87 10.13 -10.85 20.83
N GLY A 88 9.77 -9.86 21.64
CA GLY A 88 10.37 -9.61 22.95
C GLY A 88 11.72 -8.90 22.92
N PHE A 89 12.25 -8.53 21.74
CA PHE A 89 13.48 -7.74 21.67
C PHE A 89 13.29 -6.35 22.31
N ALA A 90 14.07 -6.09 23.35
CA ALA A 90 14.20 -4.79 23.98
C ALA A 90 15.52 -4.12 23.52
N PRO A 91 15.48 -2.91 22.94
CA PRO A 91 16.71 -2.22 22.56
C PRO A 91 17.56 -1.91 23.79
N PRO A 92 18.89 -2.08 23.72
CA PRO A 92 19.77 -1.64 24.79
C PRO A 92 19.72 -0.11 24.93
N PRO A 93 20.02 0.44 26.12
CA PRO A 93 20.14 1.88 26.28
C PRO A 93 21.26 2.43 25.40
N ILE A 94 21.11 3.68 24.95
CA ILE A 94 22.20 4.37 24.27
C ILE A 94 23.38 4.48 25.25
N PRO A 95 24.60 4.05 24.87
CA PRO A 95 25.74 4.07 25.78
C PRO A 95 25.95 5.48 26.35
N PRO A 96 26.14 5.61 27.68
CA PRO A 96 26.37 6.91 28.28
C PRO A 96 27.63 7.54 27.70
N LYS A 97 27.67 8.87 27.76
CA LYS A 97 28.88 9.62 27.46
C LYS A 97 29.90 9.35 28.57
N SER A 98 31.15 9.07 28.22
CA SER A 98 32.22 8.91 29.21
C SER A 98 32.47 10.22 29.94
N GLU A 99 32.70 10.15 31.25
CA GLU A 99 33.07 11.30 32.07
C GLU A 99 34.31 12.00 31.48
N GLY A 100 34.27 13.34 31.40
CA GLY A 100 35.36 14.15 30.88
C GLY A 100 35.37 14.44 29.37
N MET A 101 34.49 13.84 28.55
CA MET A 101 34.39 14.23 27.13
C MET A 101 33.58 15.52 26.95
N SER A 102 34.06 16.47 26.14
CA SER A 102 33.25 17.58 25.62
C SER A 102 32.51 17.17 24.33
N GLY A 103 31.35 17.77 24.04
CA GLY A 103 30.57 17.50 22.82
C GLY A 103 29.13 16.98 23.04
N PRO A 104 28.35 16.79 21.96
CA PRO A 104 26.94 16.41 22.03
C PRO A 104 26.72 15.00 22.60
N ALA A 105 25.51 14.74 23.12
CA ALA A 105 25.11 13.43 23.61
C ALA A 105 25.16 12.36 22.51
N ARG A 106 25.50 11.12 22.89
CA ARG A 106 25.46 9.99 21.96
C ARG A 106 24.00 9.75 21.55
N THR A 107 23.77 9.54 20.25
CA THR A 107 22.44 9.27 19.67
C THR A 107 22.34 7.87 19.04
N ARG A 108 23.45 7.11 19.00
CA ARG A 108 23.55 5.83 18.31
C ARG A 108 23.50 4.66 19.30
N TYR A 109 22.73 3.64 18.95
CA TYR A 109 22.61 2.37 19.65
C TYR A 109 23.85 1.50 19.41
N ARG A 110 24.27 0.78 20.46
CA ARG A 110 25.22 -0.33 20.35
C ARG A 110 24.49 -1.61 20.69
N TYR A 111 24.19 -2.41 19.67
CA TYR A 111 23.41 -3.64 19.80
C TYR A 111 24.22 -4.84 20.32
N GLY A 112 25.54 -4.71 20.47
CA GLY A 112 26.41 -5.80 20.91
C GLY A 112 26.33 -6.99 19.95
N ASP A 113 26.17 -8.20 20.51
CA ASP A 113 26.04 -9.43 19.73
C ASP A 113 24.62 -9.66 19.19
N ALA A 114 23.63 -8.84 19.58
CA ALA A 114 22.27 -8.97 19.10
C ALA A 114 22.20 -8.58 17.62
N LYS A 115 21.73 -9.52 16.80
CA LYS A 115 21.57 -9.33 15.36
C LYS A 115 20.09 -9.48 14.96
N PRO A 116 19.59 -8.62 14.05
CA PRO A 116 18.28 -8.83 13.48
C PRO A 116 18.29 -10.07 12.58
N ILE A 117 17.09 -10.60 12.35
CA ILE A 117 16.84 -11.86 11.66
C ILE A 117 15.93 -11.61 10.47
N ALA A 118 16.22 -12.27 9.34
CA ALA A 118 15.37 -12.21 8.16
C ALA A 118 13.97 -12.78 8.45
N ALA A 119 12.92 -12.12 7.95
CA ALA A 119 11.53 -12.52 8.17
C ALA A 119 11.26 -13.99 7.81
N GLN A 120 11.87 -14.48 6.73
CA GLN A 120 11.76 -15.87 6.31
C GLN A 120 12.42 -16.84 7.28
N LYS A 121 13.61 -16.51 7.78
CA LYS A 121 14.29 -17.33 8.79
C LYS A 121 13.48 -17.37 10.09
N LEU A 122 13.03 -16.20 10.55
CA LEU A 122 12.19 -16.09 11.74
C LEU A 122 10.93 -16.97 11.63
N ALA A 123 10.28 -16.97 10.47
CA ALA A 123 9.11 -17.78 10.24
C ALA A 123 9.43 -19.28 10.14
N ALA A 124 10.56 -19.66 9.51
CA ALA A 124 10.97 -21.05 9.40
C ALA A 124 11.28 -21.69 10.76
N ASP A 125 11.82 -20.90 11.70
CA ASP A 125 12.18 -21.35 13.05
C ASP A 125 10.96 -21.44 14.01
N LEU A 126 9.76 -21.06 13.55
CA LEU A 126 8.56 -21.12 14.39
C LEU A 126 8.12 -22.56 14.67
N PRO A 127 7.69 -22.87 15.91
CA PRO A 127 7.16 -24.19 16.24
C PRO A 127 5.86 -24.45 15.46
N PRO A 128 5.54 -25.73 15.13
CA PRO A 128 4.29 -26.08 14.43
C PRO A 128 3.02 -25.54 15.09
N THR A 129 3.03 -25.40 16.42
CA THR A 129 1.90 -24.90 17.23
C THR A 129 1.59 -23.41 16.98
N ALA A 130 2.56 -22.62 16.51
CA ALA A 130 2.38 -21.21 16.16
C ALA A 130 1.55 -21.03 14.88
N TRP A 131 1.51 -22.03 14.01
CA TRP A 131 0.81 -21.98 12.73
C TRP A 131 -0.66 -22.36 12.89
N LYS A 132 -1.57 -21.44 12.54
CA LYS A 132 -3.01 -21.66 12.56
C LYS A 132 -3.58 -21.69 11.15
N SER A 133 -4.46 -22.64 10.87
CA SER A 133 -5.20 -22.68 9.60
C SER A 133 -6.32 -21.65 9.63
N VAL A 134 -6.33 -20.71 8.70
CA VAL A 134 -7.35 -19.66 8.61
C VAL A 134 -8.04 -19.72 7.25
N ASN A 135 -9.38 -19.63 7.28
CA ASN A 135 -10.23 -19.50 6.09
C ASN A 135 -10.68 -18.04 5.97
N TRP A 136 -10.54 -17.42 4.79
CA TRP A 136 -10.89 -15.99 4.62
C TRP A 136 -11.82 -15.69 3.44
N GLY A 137 -12.41 -16.72 2.82
CA GLY A 137 -13.49 -16.55 1.84
C GLY A 137 -13.64 -17.74 0.92
N GLU A 138 -14.70 -17.73 0.12
CA GLU A 138 -14.91 -18.63 -1.01
C GLU A 138 -14.39 -17.96 -2.28
N GLY A 139 -13.56 -18.66 -3.05
CA GLY A 139 -13.20 -18.27 -4.41
C GLY A 139 -13.86 -19.22 -5.41
N ALA A 140 -13.73 -18.91 -6.71
CA ALA A 140 -14.22 -19.77 -7.80
C ALA A 140 -13.67 -21.22 -7.75
N LYS A 141 -12.55 -21.45 -7.05
CA LYS A 141 -11.94 -22.77 -6.81
C LYS A 141 -12.16 -23.30 -5.38
N GLY A 142 -13.18 -22.82 -4.68
CA GLY A 142 -13.53 -23.21 -3.31
C GLY A 142 -12.93 -22.32 -2.21
N ARG A 143 -13.05 -22.79 -0.95
CA ARG A 143 -12.61 -22.07 0.26
C ARG A 143 -11.11 -21.74 0.20
N LYS A 144 -10.77 -20.45 0.23
CA LYS A 144 -9.38 -19.98 0.35
C LYS A 144 -8.89 -20.23 1.78
N ARG A 145 -8.01 -21.22 1.93
CA ARG A 145 -7.38 -21.67 3.19
C ARG A 145 -5.86 -21.64 3.07
N SER A 146 -5.19 -21.25 4.15
CA SER A 146 -3.73 -21.29 4.28
C SER A 146 -3.36 -21.33 5.77
N ARG A 147 -2.07 -21.56 6.06
CA ARG A 147 -1.52 -21.53 7.42
C ARG A 147 -0.90 -20.17 7.67
N PHE A 148 -1.17 -19.60 8.85
CA PHE A 148 -0.66 -18.29 9.23
C PHE A 148 -0.07 -18.30 10.62
N ALA A 149 0.95 -17.49 10.82
CA ALA A 149 1.46 -17.09 12.11
C ALA A 149 1.52 -15.56 12.17
N ALA A 150 1.23 -14.98 13.32
CA ALA A 150 1.34 -13.55 13.57
C ALA A 150 2.25 -13.32 14.78
N LEU A 151 3.23 -12.44 14.62
CA LEU A 151 4.24 -12.13 15.63
C LEU A 151 4.28 -10.63 15.87
N ARG A 152 4.51 -10.22 17.12
CA ARG A 152 4.86 -8.84 17.46
C ARG A 152 6.38 -8.69 17.32
N ILE A 153 6.83 -7.84 16.41
CA ILE A 153 8.25 -7.65 16.08
C ILE A 153 8.57 -6.16 16.02
N ARG A 154 9.86 -5.82 15.96
CA ARG A 154 10.30 -4.45 15.64
C ARG A 154 11.06 -4.43 14.33
N ILE A 155 10.95 -3.34 13.58
CA ILE A 155 11.71 -3.18 12.34
C ILE A 155 13.17 -2.88 12.67
N ALA A 156 14.10 -3.55 12.00
CA ALA A 156 15.54 -3.38 12.22
C ALA A 156 16.21 -2.50 11.16
N HIS A 157 15.47 -1.57 10.56
CA HIS A 157 16.05 -0.62 9.61
C HIS A 157 17.07 0.27 10.35
N GLY A 158 18.23 0.51 9.74
CA GLY A 158 19.28 1.32 10.36
C GLY A 158 20.08 0.65 11.50
N TYR A 159 19.84 -0.64 11.79
CA TYR A 159 20.66 -1.42 12.75
C TYR A 159 22.17 -1.30 12.45
N SER A 160 22.55 -1.43 11.18
CA SER A 160 23.95 -1.39 10.73
C SER A 160 24.65 -0.05 11.01
N VAL A 161 23.87 1.03 11.14
CA VAL A 161 24.35 2.38 11.44
C VAL A 161 23.95 2.85 12.84
N GLY A 162 23.51 1.93 13.71
CA GLY A 162 23.17 2.21 15.11
C GLY A 162 21.96 3.13 15.30
N LEU A 163 21.00 3.15 14.37
CA LEU A 163 19.73 3.86 14.59
C LEU A 163 18.81 3.08 15.53
N ALA A 164 17.84 3.78 16.12
CA ALA A 164 16.81 3.17 16.96
C ALA A 164 16.03 2.11 16.18
N PRO A 165 15.57 1.03 16.84
CA PRO A 165 14.64 0.12 16.20
C PRO A 165 13.32 0.83 15.96
N GLY A 166 12.62 0.40 14.91
CA GLY A 166 11.27 0.88 14.65
C GLY A 166 10.28 0.48 15.75
N ASP A 167 9.10 1.08 15.66
CA ASP A 167 7.96 0.73 16.50
C ASP A 167 7.59 -0.75 16.39
N GLU A 168 6.96 -1.26 17.42
CA GLU A 168 6.49 -2.63 17.43
C GLU A 168 5.28 -2.79 16.50
N GLN A 169 5.37 -3.74 15.58
CA GLN A 169 4.39 -4.02 14.53
C GLN A 169 4.06 -5.50 14.48
N TRP A 170 2.94 -5.82 13.83
CA TRP A 170 2.62 -7.19 13.48
C TRP A 170 3.41 -7.62 12.25
N LEU A 171 4.06 -8.78 12.34
CA LEU A 171 4.47 -9.56 11.18
C LEU A 171 3.47 -10.69 10.97
N LEU A 172 2.76 -10.67 9.85
CA LEU A 172 1.93 -11.78 9.39
C LEU A 172 2.71 -12.64 8.41
N CYS A 173 2.98 -13.87 8.79
CA CYS A 173 3.58 -14.90 7.96
C CYS A 173 2.49 -15.81 7.39
N GLU A 174 2.60 -16.13 6.10
CA GLU A 174 1.76 -17.11 5.44
C GLU A 174 2.61 -18.27 4.93
N TRP A 175 2.15 -19.48 5.23
CA TRP A 175 2.70 -20.72 4.74
C TRP A 175 1.66 -21.46 3.89
N PRO A 176 1.65 -21.21 2.56
CA PRO A 176 0.73 -21.88 1.65
C PRO A 176 0.87 -23.40 1.71
N LYS A 177 -0.22 -24.13 1.44
CA LYS A 177 -0.28 -25.59 1.58
C LYS A 177 0.77 -26.32 0.73
N ASN A 178 1.05 -25.81 -0.46
CA ASN A 178 1.90 -26.46 -1.45
C ASN A 178 3.36 -25.99 -1.39
N GLU A 179 3.71 -25.18 -0.39
CA GLU A 179 5.06 -24.64 -0.23
C GLU A 179 5.81 -25.39 0.85
N LYS A 180 7.11 -25.63 0.62
CA LYS A 180 8.00 -26.28 1.59
C LYS A 180 8.27 -25.41 2.81
N GLN A 181 8.14 -24.10 2.68
CA GLN A 181 8.44 -23.11 3.70
C GLN A 181 7.48 -21.92 3.63
N PRO A 182 7.43 -21.04 4.64
CA PRO A 182 6.68 -19.79 4.58
C PRO A 182 7.20 -18.89 3.45
N THR A 183 6.30 -18.31 2.65
CA THR A 183 6.68 -17.56 1.44
C THR A 183 6.12 -16.14 1.37
N LYS A 184 5.15 -15.77 2.20
CA LYS A 184 4.55 -14.42 2.15
C LYS A 184 4.57 -13.78 3.52
N PHE A 185 4.97 -12.53 3.55
CA PHE A 185 5.23 -11.75 4.76
C PHE A 185 4.58 -10.38 4.61
N HIS A 186 3.92 -9.91 5.67
CA HIS A 186 3.31 -8.59 5.69
C HIS A 186 3.57 -7.92 7.04
N LEU A 187 3.90 -6.63 7.01
CA LEU A 187 3.94 -5.78 8.18
C LEU A 187 2.58 -5.11 8.39
N SER A 188 2.19 -4.91 9.64
CA SER A 188 0.93 -4.27 9.99
C SER A 188 1.04 -3.41 11.24
N THR A 189 0.54 -2.18 11.15
CA THR A 189 0.44 -1.22 12.28
C THR A 189 -0.90 -1.31 13.02
N LEU A 190 -1.70 -2.34 12.74
CA LEU A 190 -2.98 -2.54 13.42
C LEU A 190 -2.79 -2.82 14.93
N PRO A 191 -3.81 -2.52 15.77
CA PRO A 191 -3.71 -2.68 17.22
C PRO A 191 -3.29 -4.09 17.67
N ALA A 192 -2.64 -4.18 18.82
CA ALA A 192 -2.24 -5.46 19.41
C ALA A 192 -3.44 -6.34 19.82
N SER A 193 -4.64 -5.77 19.96
CA SER A 193 -5.87 -6.51 20.25
C SER A 193 -6.51 -7.19 19.02
N ILE A 194 -5.98 -6.98 17.80
CA ILE A 194 -6.56 -7.55 16.59
C ILE A 194 -6.44 -9.08 16.59
N SER A 195 -7.54 -9.77 16.26
CA SER A 195 -7.49 -11.21 16.08
C SER A 195 -6.73 -11.62 14.82
N LEU A 196 -6.06 -12.77 14.85
CA LEU A 196 -5.39 -13.34 13.67
C LEU A 196 -6.35 -13.44 12.47
N LYS A 197 -7.60 -13.85 12.71
CA LYS A 197 -8.62 -13.98 11.66
C LYS A 197 -8.93 -12.64 10.98
N GLN A 198 -9.03 -11.55 11.74
CA GLN A 198 -9.25 -10.21 11.21
C GLN A 198 -8.01 -9.69 10.48
N LEU A 199 -6.81 -9.89 11.04
CA LEU A 199 -5.56 -9.52 10.39
C LEU A 199 -5.44 -10.20 9.02
N VAL A 200 -5.64 -11.52 8.94
CA VAL A 200 -5.66 -12.28 7.68
C VAL A 200 -6.74 -11.73 6.74
N ARG A 201 -7.98 -11.52 7.22
CA ARG A 201 -9.07 -10.98 6.38
C ARG A 201 -8.68 -9.64 5.74
N LEU A 202 -8.10 -8.73 6.52
CA LEU A 202 -7.69 -7.40 6.05
C LEU A 202 -6.51 -7.48 5.08
N THR A 203 -5.48 -8.29 5.37
CA THR A 203 -4.36 -8.53 4.45
C THR A 203 -4.86 -9.04 3.10
N LYS A 204 -5.86 -9.93 3.11
CA LYS A 204 -6.40 -10.55 1.89
C LYS A 204 -7.33 -9.65 1.09
N LEU A 205 -7.68 -8.46 1.59
CA LEU A 205 -8.35 -7.43 0.79
C LEU A 205 -7.47 -6.93 -0.36
N ARG A 206 -6.15 -7.12 -0.32
CA ARG A 206 -5.26 -6.84 -1.47
C ARG A 206 -5.68 -7.59 -2.73
N TRP A 207 -6.30 -8.77 -2.59
CA TRP A 207 -6.83 -9.51 -3.74
C TRP A 207 -7.97 -8.75 -4.45
N ARG A 208 -8.71 -7.89 -3.75
CA ARG A 208 -9.70 -7.02 -4.39
C ARG A 208 -9.02 -6.03 -5.32
N VAL A 209 -7.90 -5.41 -4.90
CA VAL A 209 -7.12 -4.50 -5.76
C VAL A 209 -6.67 -5.17 -7.05
N GLU A 210 -6.16 -6.40 -6.95
CA GLU A 210 -5.79 -7.19 -8.14
C GLU A 210 -6.99 -7.45 -9.04
N ARG A 211 -8.11 -7.88 -8.48
CA ARG A 211 -9.33 -8.14 -9.26
C ARG A 211 -9.86 -6.87 -9.92
N ASP A 212 -9.88 -5.74 -9.20
CA ASP A 212 -10.34 -4.46 -9.73
C ASP A 212 -9.44 -4.01 -10.90
N TYR A 213 -8.13 -4.29 -10.84
CA TYR A 213 -7.21 -4.04 -11.96
C TYR A 213 -7.44 -4.98 -13.15
N GLN A 214 -7.74 -6.27 -12.90
CA GLN A 214 -8.10 -7.20 -13.97
C GLN A 214 -9.41 -6.81 -14.65
N GLU A 215 -10.42 -6.37 -13.88
CA GLU A 215 -11.67 -5.87 -14.43
C GLU A 215 -11.48 -4.57 -15.20
N LEU A 216 -10.63 -3.67 -14.72
CA LEU A 216 -10.26 -2.45 -15.43
C LEU A 216 -9.72 -2.75 -16.84
N LYS A 217 -8.93 -3.83 -16.98
CA LYS A 217 -8.44 -4.29 -18.27
C LYS A 217 -9.51 -5.01 -19.08
N ALA A 218 -9.99 -6.14 -18.57
CA ALA A 218 -10.83 -7.07 -19.32
C ALA A 218 -12.22 -6.52 -19.65
N GLU A 219 -12.85 -5.77 -18.73
CA GLU A 219 -14.26 -5.36 -18.87
C GLU A 219 -14.42 -3.96 -19.44
N VAL A 220 -13.52 -3.04 -19.10
CA VAL A 220 -13.62 -1.62 -19.51
C VAL A 220 -12.46 -1.16 -20.39
N GLY A 221 -11.60 -2.09 -20.81
CA GLY A 221 -10.61 -1.87 -21.87
C GLY A 221 -9.49 -0.92 -21.51
N LEU A 222 -9.03 -0.88 -20.26
CA LEU A 222 -7.92 -0.01 -19.85
C LEU A 222 -6.65 -0.25 -20.69
N ASP A 223 -6.44 -1.49 -21.14
CA ASP A 223 -5.33 -1.91 -22.00
C ASP A 223 -5.65 -1.87 -23.51
N HIS A 224 -6.82 -1.37 -23.92
CA HIS A 224 -7.18 -1.17 -25.33
C HIS A 224 -6.71 0.19 -25.91
N PHE A 225 -5.97 0.99 -25.14
CA PHE A 225 -5.49 2.29 -25.62
C PHE A 225 -4.29 2.11 -26.57
N GLU A 226 -4.48 2.42 -27.84
CA GLU A 226 -3.42 2.35 -28.89
C GLU A 226 -2.83 3.72 -29.25
N GLY A 227 -3.33 4.80 -28.63
CA GLY A 227 -2.83 6.15 -28.86
C GLY A 227 -1.43 6.36 -28.30
N ARG A 228 -0.79 7.46 -28.69
CA ARG A 228 0.58 7.83 -28.24
C ARG A 228 0.65 9.19 -27.54
N THR A 229 -0.49 9.83 -27.32
CA THR A 229 -0.55 11.15 -26.70
C THR A 229 -0.87 11.04 -25.21
N TRP A 230 -0.18 11.86 -24.41
CA TRP A 230 -0.37 11.98 -22.97
C TRP A 230 -1.83 12.26 -22.62
N ARG A 231 -2.42 13.27 -23.28
CA ARG A 231 -3.82 13.64 -23.06
C ARG A 231 -4.78 12.51 -23.47
N GLY A 232 -4.50 11.84 -24.58
CA GLY A 232 -5.30 10.70 -25.05
C GLY A 232 -5.35 9.59 -24.01
N PHE A 233 -4.19 9.20 -23.46
CA PHE A 233 -4.12 8.19 -22.41
C PHE A 233 -4.90 8.60 -21.17
N HIS A 234 -4.74 9.85 -20.70
CA HIS A 234 -5.42 10.31 -19.50
C HIS A 234 -6.93 10.42 -19.66
N HIS A 235 -7.42 10.82 -20.84
CA HIS A 235 -8.85 10.79 -21.16
C HIS A 235 -9.38 9.35 -21.12
N HIS A 236 -8.72 8.42 -21.83
CA HIS A 236 -9.11 7.00 -21.85
C HIS A 236 -9.15 6.39 -20.45
N ALA A 237 -8.04 6.51 -19.70
CA ALA A 237 -7.93 5.98 -18.36
C ALA A 237 -8.98 6.57 -17.39
N THR A 238 -9.34 7.84 -17.57
CA THR A 238 -10.40 8.48 -16.77
C THR A 238 -11.77 7.89 -17.09
N LEU A 239 -12.11 7.70 -18.37
CA LEU A 239 -13.36 7.06 -18.78
C LEU A 239 -13.45 5.61 -18.28
N CYS A 240 -12.37 4.82 -18.41
CA CYS A 240 -12.30 3.46 -17.85
C CYS A 240 -12.52 3.47 -16.33
N ALA A 241 -11.91 4.40 -15.60
CA ALA A 241 -12.08 4.51 -14.15
C ALA A 241 -13.52 4.88 -13.75
N VAL A 242 -14.17 5.78 -14.48
CA VAL A 242 -15.59 6.14 -14.27
C VAL A 242 -16.50 4.96 -14.57
N ALA A 243 -16.31 4.26 -15.70
CA ALA A 243 -17.08 3.08 -16.07
C ALA A 243 -16.92 1.96 -15.02
N HIS A 244 -15.69 1.69 -14.59
CA HIS A 244 -15.42 0.73 -13.53
C HIS A 244 -16.09 1.14 -12.21
N GLY A 245 -16.03 2.42 -11.84
CA GLY A 245 -16.71 2.96 -10.67
C GLY A 245 -18.24 2.74 -10.73
N PHE A 246 -18.85 2.99 -11.89
CA PHE A 246 -20.27 2.70 -12.12
C PHE A 246 -20.59 1.21 -11.93
N LEU A 247 -19.83 0.31 -12.54
CA LEU A 247 -20.03 -1.14 -12.39
C LEU A 247 -19.86 -1.60 -10.94
N ALA A 248 -18.83 -1.11 -10.25
CA ALA A 248 -18.58 -1.42 -8.84
C ALA A 248 -19.74 -0.94 -7.95
N LEU A 249 -20.29 0.25 -8.20
CA LEU A 249 -21.46 0.77 -7.50
C LEU A 249 -22.72 -0.04 -7.79
N ARG A 250 -22.97 -0.41 -9.06
CA ARG A 250 -24.12 -1.25 -9.44
C ARG A 250 -24.09 -2.60 -8.73
N ARG A 251 -22.93 -3.27 -8.69
CA ARG A 251 -22.78 -4.55 -7.95
C ARG A 251 -22.96 -4.40 -6.43
N ALA A 252 -22.61 -3.25 -5.88
CA ALA A 252 -22.77 -2.98 -4.45
C ALA A 252 -24.22 -2.69 -4.06
N LEU A 253 -24.96 -1.98 -4.92
CA LEU A 253 -26.37 -1.62 -4.71
C LEU A 253 -27.32 -2.76 -5.09
N PHE A 254 -26.96 -3.52 -6.12
CA PHE A 254 -27.71 -4.64 -6.66
C PHE A 254 -26.80 -5.87 -6.71
N PRO A 255 -26.50 -6.49 -5.55
CA PRO A 255 -25.74 -7.73 -5.55
C PRO A 255 -26.48 -8.76 -6.40
N PRO A 256 -25.80 -9.50 -7.29
CA PRO A 256 -26.46 -10.52 -8.08
C PRO A 256 -27.14 -11.51 -7.14
N GLU A 257 -28.44 -11.74 -7.34
CA GLU A 257 -29.15 -12.83 -6.68
C GLU A 257 -28.38 -14.13 -6.96
N PRO A 258 -28.07 -14.96 -5.96
CA PRO A 258 -27.54 -16.28 -6.22
C PRO A 258 -28.56 -17.00 -7.11
N SER A 259 -28.16 -17.33 -8.34
CA SER A 259 -29.00 -18.03 -9.31
C SER A 259 -29.63 -19.24 -8.65
N ALA A 260 -30.97 -19.27 -8.59
CA ALA A 260 -31.74 -20.42 -8.12
C ALA A 260 -31.46 -21.70 -8.95
N LEU A 261 -30.80 -21.56 -10.10
CA LEU A 261 -30.38 -22.65 -10.98
C LEU A 261 -29.11 -23.40 -10.50
N ASP A 262 -28.34 -22.87 -9.54
CA ASP A 262 -27.13 -23.53 -9.02
C ASP A 262 -27.28 -24.06 -7.57
N ALA A 263 -28.46 -23.92 -6.97
CA ALA A 263 -28.73 -24.35 -5.60
C ALA A 263 -29.15 -25.83 -5.52
N ALA A 264 -28.24 -26.74 -5.88
CA ALA A 264 -28.36 -28.13 -5.43
C ALA A 264 -27.93 -28.23 -3.96
N HIS A 265 -28.95 -28.24 -3.09
CA HIS A 265 -29.02 -28.81 -1.75
C HIS A 265 -28.10 -28.26 -0.63
N GLY A 266 -28.72 -27.46 0.24
CA GLY A 266 -28.54 -27.60 1.69
C GLY A 266 -27.61 -26.61 2.38
N SER A 267 -28.05 -25.38 2.65
CA SER A 267 -27.93 -24.75 3.97
C SER A 267 -28.66 -23.40 4.03
N ALA A 268 -29.17 -23.09 5.21
CA ALA A 268 -30.11 -22.00 5.48
C ALA A 268 -29.52 -20.59 5.26
N ARG A 269 -30.40 -19.71 4.78
CA ARG A 269 -30.20 -18.30 4.44
C ARG A 269 -29.73 -17.45 5.63
N ALA A 270 -28.78 -16.57 5.37
CA ALA A 270 -28.72 -15.25 5.98
C ALA A 270 -28.76 -14.20 4.85
N SER A 271 -29.92 -13.56 4.66
CA SER A 271 -30.03 -12.39 3.79
C SER A 271 -29.24 -11.26 4.44
N ALA A 272 -28.12 -10.87 3.82
CA ALA A 272 -27.47 -9.62 4.15
C ALA A 272 -28.32 -8.49 3.54
N ALA A 273 -28.87 -7.62 4.38
CA ALA A 273 -29.56 -6.43 3.92
C ALA A 273 -28.66 -5.61 2.96
N PRO A 274 -29.23 -4.99 1.91
CA PRO A 274 -28.48 -4.17 0.97
C PRO A 274 -27.69 -3.10 1.73
N ALA A 275 -26.42 -2.95 1.39
CA ALA A 275 -25.58 -1.92 1.98
C ALA A 275 -26.18 -0.54 1.66
N SER A 276 -26.51 0.24 2.70
CA SER A 276 -27.03 1.60 2.49
C SER A 276 -26.03 2.42 1.67
N ALA A 277 -26.52 3.08 0.61
CA ALA A 277 -25.76 3.93 -0.31
C ALA A 277 -25.18 5.22 0.32
N ASN A 278 -25.07 5.31 1.65
CA ASN A 278 -24.51 6.45 2.35
C ASN A 278 -22.98 6.44 2.31
N ARG A 279 -22.42 6.45 1.10
CA ARG A 279 -21.08 6.96 0.81
C ARG A 279 -21.25 8.16 -0.10
N HIS A 280 -21.80 9.24 0.44
CA HIS A 280 -21.55 10.54 -0.16
C HIS A 280 -20.04 10.78 -0.05
N LEU A 281 -19.34 10.65 -1.17
CA LEU A 281 -18.13 11.44 -1.36
C LEU A 281 -18.57 12.89 -1.13
N PRO A 282 -17.92 13.66 -0.24
CA PRO A 282 -18.19 15.08 -0.17
C PRO A 282 -18.10 15.63 -1.59
N ALA A 283 -19.07 16.46 -1.99
CA ALA A 283 -18.98 17.17 -3.25
C ALA A 283 -17.57 17.79 -3.32
N LEU A 284 -16.84 17.52 -4.40
CA LEU A 284 -15.56 18.18 -4.66
C LEU A 284 -15.83 19.68 -4.45
N GLN A 285 -15.24 20.26 -3.40
CA GLN A 285 -15.31 21.70 -3.22
C GLN A 285 -14.81 22.33 -4.52
N GLN A 286 -15.67 23.14 -5.15
CA GLN A 286 -15.31 23.87 -6.35
C GLN A 286 -14.00 24.59 -6.06
N GLY A 287 -13.03 24.38 -6.94
CA GLY A 287 -11.64 24.75 -6.70
C GLY A 287 -11.50 26.21 -6.27
N HIS A 288 -10.52 26.45 -5.42
CA HIS A 288 -9.96 27.80 -5.24
C HIS A 288 -9.69 28.38 -6.63
N GLN A 289 -10.49 29.38 -7.02
CA GLN A 289 -10.07 30.36 -8.01
C GLN A 289 -8.73 30.90 -7.53
N LEU A 290 -7.67 30.65 -8.29
CA LEU A 290 -6.46 31.44 -8.22
C LEU A 290 -6.88 32.86 -8.60
N GLN A 291 -7.17 33.70 -7.60
CA GLN A 291 -7.31 35.12 -7.79
C GLN A 291 -5.95 35.65 -8.25
N SER A 292 -5.84 35.98 -9.53
CA SER A 292 -4.77 36.83 -10.05
C SER A 292 -4.95 38.21 -9.45
N SER A 293 -4.23 38.50 -8.38
CA SER A 293 -4.03 39.89 -7.97
C SER A 293 -2.90 40.46 -8.83
N ALA A 294 -3.31 41.25 -9.82
CA ALA A 294 -2.44 42.10 -10.58
C ALA A 294 -1.78 43.12 -9.64
N CYS A 295 -0.45 43.14 -9.62
CA CYS A 295 0.31 44.34 -9.34
C CYS A 295 1.57 44.28 -10.21
N GLY A 296 1.56 45.02 -11.32
CA GLY A 296 2.78 45.35 -12.06
C GLY A 296 3.70 46.25 -11.23
N PRO A 297 4.96 46.43 -11.65
CA PRO A 297 5.18 47.31 -12.79
C PRO A 297 6.17 46.80 -13.86
N ALA A 298 5.78 47.07 -15.11
CA ALA A 298 6.52 47.57 -16.29
C ALA A 298 7.87 46.95 -16.76
N PRO A 299 8.17 47.04 -18.08
CA PRO A 299 9.04 46.11 -18.80
C PRO A 299 10.47 46.63 -18.98
N VAL A 300 11.44 45.72 -19.12
CA VAL A 300 12.77 46.03 -19.66
C VAL A 300 12.96 45.27 -20.97
N ARG A 301 13.35 46.05 -21.99
CA ARG A 301 13.51 45.70 -23.39
C ARG A 301 14.67 44.72 -23.63
N TRP A 302 14.51 43.93 -24.69
CA TRP A 302 15.59 43.28 -25.41
C TRP A 302 16.51 44.31 -26.07
N THR A 303 17.82 44.17 -25.87
CA THR A 303 18.89 44.53 -26.83
C THR A 303 20.18 43.79 -26.45
N GLY A 304 20.83 43.13 -27.41
CA GLY A 304 22.17 42.57 -27.30
C GLY A 304 22.24 41.12 -27.73
#